data_AF-A0A941N2Y9-F1
#
_entry.id   AF-A0A941N2Y9-F1
#
_cell.length_a   1.000
_cell.length_b   1.000
_cell.length_c   1.000
_cell.angle_alpha   90.00
_cell.angle_beta   90.00
_cell.angle_gamma   90.00
#
_symmetry.space_group_name_H-M   'P 1'
#
loop_
_entity.id
_entity.type
_entity.pdbx_description
1 polymer ?
#
loop_
_entity_poly.entity_id
_entity_poly.type
_entity_poly.pdbx_seq_one_letter_code
_entity_poly.pdbx_strand_id
1 'polypeptide(L)'
;MAVNFANNNLNGHTRFLGGYPSAKARVCVTVGMMTTGYDCEDLLNIALLRPVFSPTDFIQIKGRGTRRFTFRYVEKNAGTNTAHEHPKERFKLFDFFANCEYFEKKFNYDEVIKLPPLRPGKPGPEPPPPPPGDPGYTNVDPDPLKSQVEYAVPVYGMKIDRKFFEKFEDQVKAAAAIRDCYERGDIQGAEELLVATLFNKPEDFFNLEKLRKAVQVDRRITLREILAKAFGDIDRFKSKDELLDDELAKFVSIHHPDAPRMPVIRQFFKAYVTDGGVRAIVDSHEFSRLADNAKISLADIQQLGPWREIVSEYVKDYVSLNVFAV
;
A
#
# COMPACT_ATOMS: atom_id res chain seq x y z
N MET A 1 7.17 -11.27 -25.39
CA MET A 1 6.36 -12.13 -24.51
C MET A 1 5.86 -11.39 -23.27
N ALA A 2 6.71 -10.69 -22.50
CA ALA A 2 6.32 -9.96 -21.28
C ALA A 2 5.20 -8.90 -21.45
N VAL A 3 5.19 -8.15 -22.55
CA VAL A 3 4.18 -7.09 -22.82
C VAL A 3 2.76 -7.65 -22.95
N ASN A 4 2.60 -8.87 -23.48
CA ASN A 4 1.29 -9.50 -23.64
C ASN A 4 0.71 -10.00 -22.30
N PHE A 5 1.58 -10.30 -21.33
CA PHE A 5 1.18 -10.67 -19.98
C PHE A 5 0.73 -9.45 -19.16
N ALA A 6 1.37 -8.29 -19.32
CA ALA A 6 0.95 -7.06 -18.64
C ALA A 6 -0.35 -6.47 -19.22
N ASN A 7 -0.50 -6.48 -20.55
CA ASN A 7 -1.64 -5.86 -21.24
C ASN A 7 -2.84 -6.80 -21.45
N ASN A 8 -2.86 -7.96 -20.78
CA ASN A 8 -3.89 -8.98 -20.91
C ASN A 8 -4.28 -9.29 -22.38
N ASN A 9 -3.29 -9.52 -23.24
CA ASN A 9 -3.49 -9.77 -24.67
C ASN A 9 -3.26 -11.25 -25.05
N LEU A 10 -3.33 -12.14 -24.07
CA LEU A 10 -3.12 -13.58 -24.26
C LEU A 10 -4.27 -14.17 -25.09
N ASN A 11 -3.89 -14.84 -26.20
CA ASN A 11 -4.81 -15.47 -27.15
C ASN A 11 -5.80 -14.51 -27.85
N GLY A 12 -5.47 -13.22 -27.92
CA GLY A 12 -6.28 -12.19 -28.58
C GLY A 12 -7.50 -11.74 -27.76
N HIS A 13 -8.39 -10.97 -28.40
CA HIS A 13 -9.56 -10.38 -27.74
C HIS A 13 -10.83 -11.24 -27.85
N THR A 14 -11.64 -11.21 -26.81
CA THR A 14 -12.98 -11.79 -26.82
C THR A 14 -13.92 -11.02 -27.76
N ARG A 15 -14.92 -11.73 -28.29
CA ARG A 15 -16.02 -11.16 -29.09
C ARG A 15 -17.33 -11.08 -28.31
N PHE A 16 -17.30 -11.36 -27.00
CA PHE A 16 -18.50 -11.41 -26.16
C PHE A 16 -19.26 -10.08 -26.15
N LEU A 17 -18.56 -8.95 -26.13
CA LEU A 17 -19.14 -7.61 -26.21
C LEU A 17 -18.37 -6.77 -27.22
N GLY A 18 -19.09 -6.20 -28.20
CA GLY A 18 -18.48 -5.32 -29.20
C GLY A 18 -17.88 -4.08 -28.54
N GLY A 19 -16.63 -3.76 -28.86
CA GLY A 19 -15.94 -2.59 -28.30
C GLY A 19 -15.39 -2.77 -26.88
N TYR A 20 -15.41 -3.98 -26.32
CA TYR A 20 -14.71 -4.32 -25.07
C TYR A 20 -13.41 -5.10 -25.36
N PRO A 21 -12.23 -4.44 -25.37
CA PRO A 21 -10.95 -5.10 -25.60
C PRO A 21 -10.52 -5.88 -24.36
N SER A 22 -10.98 -7.13 -24.23
CA SER A 22 -10.64 -8.02 -23.11
C SER A 22 -10.08 -9.34 -23.61
N ALA A 23 -9.15 -9.95 -22.88
CA ALA A 23 -8.50 -11.19 -23.28
C ALA A 23 -9.49 -12.34 -23.51
N LYS A 24 -9.15 -13.22 -24.46
CA LYS A 24 -9.82 -14.51 -24.61
C LYS A 24 -9.46 -15.47 -23.47
N ALA A 25 -8.24 -15.39 -22.94
CA ALA A 25 -7.82 -16.13 -21.76
C ALA A 25 -8.54 -15.60 -20.51
N ARG A 26 -9.32 -16.47 -19.83
CA ARG A 26 -10.07 -16.11 -18.61
C ARG A 26 -9.46 -16.68 -17.33
N VAL A 27 -8.68 -17.75 -17.46
CA VAL A 27 -8.06 -18.46 -16.35
C VAL A 27 -6.59 -18.65 -16.67
N CYS A 28 -5.74 -18.35 -15.69
CA CYS A 28 -4.31 -18.61 -15.75
C CYS A 28 -3.94 -19.52 -14.58
N VAL A 29 -3.21 -20.59 -14.86
CA VAL A 29 -2.75 -21.56 -13.85
C VAL A 29 -1.23 -21.46 -13.73
N THR A 30 -0.73 -21.38 -12.50
CA THR A 30 0.71 -21.29 -12.22
C THR A 30 1.11 -22.15 -11.04
N VAL A 31 2.33 -22.70 -11.09
CA VAL A 31 2.93 -23.54 -10.05
C VAL A 31 4.13 -22.88 -9.35
N GLY A 32 4.57 -21.69 -9.79
CA GLY A 32 5.65 -20.97 -9.11
C GLY A 32 6.20 -19.77 -9.87
N MET A 33 6.38 -19.87 -11.19
CA MET A 33 7.01 -18.80 -11.99
C MET A 33 6.16 -17.52 -12.15
N MET A 34 4.85 -17.56 -11.90
CA MET A 34 3.98 -16.39 -12.11
C MET A 34 3.57 -15.69 -10.81
N THR A 35 4.20 -15.98 -9.67
CA THR A 35 4.10 -15.08 -8.50
C THR A 35 4.69 -13.70 -8.83
N THR A 36 5.59 -13.61 -9.83
CA THR A 36 6.29 -12.37 -10.23
C THR A 36 6.15 -11.95 -11.70
N GLY A 37 5.80 -12.84 -12.64
CA GLY A 37 5.81 -12.55 -14.09
C GLY A 37 4.47 -12.17 -14.74
N TYR A 38 3.32 -12.46 -14.11
CA TYR A 38 2.00 -12.13 -14.65
C TYR A 38 1.43 -10.92 -13.93
N ASP A 39 1.25 -9.83 -14.68
CA ASP A 39 0.97 -8.53 -14.11
C ASP A 39 -0.28 -7.88 -14.68
N CYS A 40 -1.42 -8.51 -14.43
CA CYS A 40 -2.73 -8.03 -14.87
C CYS A 40 -3.46 -7.25 -13.77
N GLU A 41 -3.80 -6.00 -14.04
CA GLU A 41 -4.53 -5.13 -13.12
C GLU A 41 -6.03 -5.48 -13.06
N ASP A 42 -6.56 -6.04 -14.15
CA ASP A 42 -7.96 -6.39 -14.35
C ASP A 42 -8.40 -7.71 -13.69
N LEU A 43 -7.51 -8.31 -12.90
CA LEU A 43 -7.75 -9.56 -12.19
C LEU A 43 -8.85 -9.41 -11.14
N LEU A 44 -9.92 -10.22 -11.25
CA LEU A 44 -11.06 -10.20 -10.34
C LEU A 44 -11.05 -11.35 -9.31
N ASN A 45 -10.37 -12.45 -9.61
CA ASN A 45 -10.42 -13.68 -8.82
C ASN A 45 -9.03 -14.32 -8.71
N ILE A 46 -8.59 -14.62 -7.49
CA ILE A 46 -7.38 -15.41 -7.21
C ILE A 46 -7.82 -16.71 -6.55
N ALA A 47 -7.29 -17.84 -7.01
CA ALA A 47 -7.54 -19.14 -6.39
C ALA A 47 -6.23 -19.75 -5.86
N LEU A 48 -6.21 -20.05 -4.56
CA LEU A 48 -5.13 -20.78 -3.89
C LEU A 48 -5.51 -22.27 -3.84
N LEU A 49 -4.89 -23.03 -4.74
CA LEU A 49 -5.05 -24.48 -4.87
C LEU A 49 -3.83 -25.25 -4.32
N ARG A 50 -3.02 -24.59 -3.48
CA ARG A 50 -1.88 -25.21 -2.81
C ARG A 50 -1.65 -24.55 -1.44
N PRO A 51 -0.98 -25.22 -0.50
CA PRO A 51 -0.51 -24.58 0.70
C PRO A 51 0.59 -23.55 0.35
N VAL A 52 0.55 -22.41 1.02
CA VAL A 52 1.53 -21.33 0.96
C VAL A 52 2.16 -21.23 2.34
N PHE A 53 3.47 -21.48 2.42
CA PHE A 53 4.18 -21.51 3.70
C PHE A 53 4.88 -20.19 4.03
N SER A 54 5.16 -19.37 3.01
CA SER A 54 5.82 -18.07 3.15
C SER A 54 4.77 -16.94 3.26
N PRO A 55 4.78 -16.14 4.33
CA PRO A 55 3.94 -14.94 4.44
C PRO A 55 4.18 -13.96 3.28
N THR A 56 5.44 -13.83 2.86
CA THR A 56 5.83 -12.96 1.75
C THR A 56 5.18 -13.39 0.44
N ASP A 57 5.18 -14.70 0.14
CA ASP A 57 4.53 -15.23 -1.06
C ASP A 57 3.02 -15.03 -1.01
N PHE A 58 2.41 -15.23 0.17
CA PHE A 58 0.98 -15.01 0.36
C PHE A 58 0.58 -13.55 0.10
N ILE A 59 1.36 -12.59 0.64
CA ILE A 59 1.15 -11.15 0.41
C ILE A 59 1.37 -10.81 -1.07
N GLN A 60 2.40 -11.36 -1.73
CA GLN A 60 2.64 -11.13 -3.15
C GLN A 60 1.50 -11.63 -4.02
N ILE A 61 0.99 -12.84 -3.75
CA ILE A 61 -0.15 -13.41 -4.48
C ILE A 61 -1.39 -12.53 -4.26
N LYS A 62 -1.73 -12.21 -3.00
CA LYS A 62 -2.85 -11.31 -2.67
C LYS A 62 -2.71 -9.95 -3.36
N GLY A 63 -1.49 -9.39 -3.39
CA GLY A 63 -1.17 -8.08 -3.98
C GLY A 63 -1.45 -7.97 -5.47
N ARG A 64 -1.52 -9.09 -6.21
CA ARG A 64 -1.97 -9.10 -7.61
C ARG A 64 -3.44 -8.70 -7.73
N GLY A 65 -4.26 -9.07 -6.76
CA GLY A 65 -5.70 -8.79 -6.73
C GLY A 65 -6.03 -7.35 -6.32
N THR A 66 -5.15 -6.68 -5.56
CA THR A 66 -5.40 -5.35 -4.98
C THR A 66 -5.19 -4.18 -5.95
N ARG A 67 -4.75 -4.45 -7.18
CA ARG A 67 -4.53 -3.40 -8.17
C ARG A 67 -5.85 -2.76 -8.60
N ARG A 68 -5.85 -1.44 -8.70
CA ARG A 68 -6.99 -0.67 -9.21
C ARG A 68 -7.02 -0.82 -10.72
N PHE A 69 -8.21 -0.98 -11.26
CA PHE A 69 -8.43 -1.04 -12.71
C PHE A 69 -9.82 -0.48 -13.01
N THR A 70 -9.98 0.13 -14.18
CA THR A 70 -11.28 0.61 -14.67
C THR A 70 -11.60 -0.09 -15.97
N PHE A 71 -12.66 -0.89 -15.97
CA PHE A 71 -13.15 -1.58 -17.15
C PHE A 71 -13.82 -0.56 -18.07
N ARG A 72 -13.25 -0.40 -19.28
CA ARG A 72 -13.77 0.52 -20.30
C ARG A 72 -14.23 -0.25 -21.53
N TYR A 73 -15.43 0.06 -22.01
CA TYR A 73 -15.91 -0.45 -23.30
C TYR A 73 -16.80 0.56 -24.01
N VAL A 74 -16.86 0.47 -25.34
CA VAL A 74 -17.69 1.34 -26.18
C VAL A 74 -18.78 0.52 -26.84
N GLU A 75 -20.03 0.83 -26.53
CA GLU A 75 -21.18 0.25 -27.20
C GLU A 75 -21.58 1.13 -28.39
N LYS A 76 -21.68 0.53 -29.58
CA LYS A 76 -22.09 1.22 -30.82
C LYS A 76 -23.54 0.87 -31.12
N ASN A 77 -24.48 1.75 -30.74
CA ASN A 77 -25.90 1.60 -31.05
C ASN A 77 -26.33 2.67 -32.05
N ALA A 78 -26.77 2.23 -33.23
CA ALA A 78 -27.47 3.01 -34.26
C ALA A 78 -26.99 4.47 -34.47
N GLY A 79 -25.66 4.69 -34.56
CA GLY A 79 -25.07 6.00 -34.84
C GLY A 79 -24.59 6.80 -33.61
N THR A 80 -24.80 6.29 -32.40
CA THR A 80 -24.26 6.86 -31.15
C THR A 80 -23.23 5.92 -30.52
N ASN A 81 -22.07 6.46 -30.15
CA ASN A 81 -21.03 5.73 -29.40
C ASN A 81 -21.20 6.06 -27.93
N THR A 82 -21.60 5.10 -27.10
CA THR A 82 -21.70 5.27 -25.65
C THR A 82 -20.49 4.61 -24.99
N ALA A 83 -19.71 5.40 -24.24
CA ALA A 83 -18.56 4.90 -23.49
C ALA A 83 -18.98 4.55 -22.07
N HIS A 84 -18.66 3.33 -21.63
CA HIS A 84 -18.93 2.84 -20.29
C HIS A 84 -17.62 2.69 -19.52
N GLU A 85 -17.60 3.17 -18.28
CA GLU A 85 -16.49 3.01 -17.34
C GLU A 85 -17.00 2.37 -16.04
N HIS A 86 -16.44 1.23 -15.67
CA HIS A 86 -16.76 0.54 -14.43
C HIS A 86 -15.49 0.34 -13.60
N PRO A 87 -15.35 0.97 -12.42
CA PRO A 87 -14.19 0.75 -11.57
C PRO A 87 -14.24 -0.64 -10.96
N LYS A 88 -13.06 -1.24 -10.78
CA LYS A 88 -12.89 -2.46 -10.00
C LYS A 88 -13.06 -2.14 -8.51
N GLU A 89 -14.22 -2.51 -7.97
CA GLU A 89 -14.56 -2.27 -6.56
C GLU A 89 -13.93 -3.31 -5.61
N ARG A 90 -13.88 -4.58 -6.04
CA ARG A 90 -13.42 -5.70 -5.22
C ARG A 90 -12.82 -6.81 -6.09
N PHE A 91 -12.04 -7.68 -5.44
CA PHE A 91 -11.61 -8.97 -5.99
C PHE A 91 -11.93 -10.07 -4.98
N LYS A 92 -12.05 -11.31 -5.44
CA LYS A 92 -12.27 -12.48 -4.58
C LYS A 92 -10.99 -13.30 -4.46
N LEU A 93 -10.69 -13.75 -3.25
CA LEU A 93 -9.62 -14.70 -2.96
C LEU A 93 -10.27 -16.01 -2.53
N PHE A 94 -10.21 -17.02 -3.39
CA PHE A 94 -10.66 -18.38 -3.11
C PHE A 94 -9.49 -19.15 -2.51
N ASP A 95 -9.70 -19.74 -1.34
CA ASP A 95 -8.67 -20.48 -0.62
C ASP A 95 -9.16 -21.89 -0.27
N PHE A 96 -8.62 -22.88 -0.97
CA PHE A 96 -8.99 -24.28 -0.79
C PHE A 96 -8.10 -25.02 0.22
N PHE A 97 -7.04 -24.36 0.70
CA PHE A 97 -6.03 -24.96 1.59
C PHE A 97 -5.97 -24.30 2.96
N ALA A 98 -6.98 -23.46 3.29
CA ALA A 98 -7.06 -22.74 4.56
C ALA A 98 -5.80 -21.91 4.89
N ASN A 99 -5.11 -21.40 3.87
CA ASN A 99 -3.99 -20.49 3.99
C ASN A 99 -4.36 -19.20 4.76
N CYS A 100 -5.54 -18.65 4.50
CA CYS A 100 -6.04 -17.46 5.18
C CYS A 100 -6.18 -17.71 6.69
N GLU A 101 -6.81 -18.83 7.08
CA GLU A 101 -6.94 -19.22 8.48
C GLU A 101 -5.58 -19.52 9.11
N TYR A 102 -4.72 -20.22 8.37
CA TYR A 102 -3.37 -20.57 8.80
C TYR A 102 -2.58 -19.33 9.18
N PHE A 103 -2.47 -18.34 8.29
CA PHE A 103 -1.74 -17.11 8.58
C PHE A 103 -2.45 -16.19 9.58
N GLU A 104 -3.78 -16.22 9.68
CA GLU A 104 -4.51 -15.37 10.64
C GLU A 104 -4.45 -15.90 12.08
N LYS A 105 -4.45 -17.23 12.26
CA LYS A 105 -4.62 -17.87 13.57
C LYS A 105 -3.48 -18.79 14.00
N LYS A 106 -2.89 -19.57 13.08
CA LYS A 106 -2.03 -20.73 13.42
C LYS A 106 -0.55 -20.51 13.13
N PHE A 107 -0.20 -19.58 12.26
CA PHE A 107 1.18 -19.35 11.87
C PHE A 107 1.97 -18.74 13.03
N ASN A 108 2.96 -19.48 13.53
CA ASN A 108 3.90 -18.98 14.50
C ASN A 108 4.94 -18.14 13.78
N TYR A 109 4.85 -16.83 13.97
CA TYR A 109 5.63 -15.85 13.24
C TYR A 109 7.10 -15.78 13.67
N ASP A 110 7.43 -16.40 14.81
CA ASP A 110 8.74 -16.41 15.45
C ASP A 110 9.54 -17.69 15.14
N GLU A 111 8.92 -18.63 14.43
CA GLU A 111 9.55 -19.91 14.12
C GLU A 111 10.43 -19.78 12.86
N VAL A 112 11.75 -19.94 13.06
CA VAL A 112 12.70 -20.03 11.95
C VAL A 112 12.41 -21.30 11.16
N ILE A 113 11.84 -21.14 9.96
CA ILE A 113 11.58 -22.26 9.05
C ILE A 113 12.93 -22.85 8.64
N LYS A 114 13.26 -24.01 9.20
CA LYS A 114 14.40 -24.79 8.74
C LYS A 114 14.06 -25.31 7.35
N LEU A 115 14.64 -24.67 6.34
CA LEU A 115 14.59 -25.20 4.98
C LEU A 115 15.18 -26.62 5.02
N PRO A 116 14.52 -27.61 4.39
CA PRO A 116 15.13 -28.92 4.22
C PRO A 116 16.49 -28.71 3.54
N PRO A 117 17.56 -29.36 4.01
CA PRO A 117 18.86 -29.22 3.39
C PRO A 117 18.72 -29.58 1.91
N LEU A 118 19.13 -28.65 1.05
CA LEU A 118 19.31 -28.90 -0.39
C LEU A 118 20.27 -30.09 -0.50
N ARG A 119 19.72 -31.28 -0.73
CA ARG A 119 20.56 -32.44 -1.02
C ARG A 119 21.31 -32.09 -2.30
N PRO A 120 22.65 -32.12 -2.32
CA PRO A 120 23.38 -32.00 -3.57
C PRO A 120 22.85 -33.10 -4.47
N GLY A 121 22.32 -32.71 -5.64
CA GLY A 121 21.81 -33.63 -6.63
C GLY A 121 22.95 -34.56 -7.02
N LYS A 122 22.95 -35.78 -6.49
CA LYS A 122 23.67 -36.87 -7.15
C LYS A 122 23.06 -36.99 -8.54
N PRO A 123 23.85 -37.20 -9.62
CA PRO A 123 23.28 -37.58 -10.89
C PRO A 123 22.49 -38.86 -10.65
N GLY A 124 21.17 -38.73 -10.59
CA GLY A 124 20.27 -39.86 -10.52
C GLY A 124 20.41 -40.64 -11.83
N PRO A 125 20.27 -41.98 -11.79
CA PRO A 125 20.15 -42.75 -13.02
C PRO A 125 19.07 -42.12 -13.91
N GLU A 126 19.26 -42.22 -15.24
CA GLU A 126 18.32 -41.67 -16.23
C GLU A 126 16.88 -41.97 -15.81
N PRO A 127 15.99 -40.95 -15.83
CA PRO A 127 14.60 -41.18 -15.46
C PRO A 127 14.05 -42.29 -16.37
N PRO A 128 13.42 -43.34 -15.80
CA PRO A 128 12.83 -44.38 -16.60
C PRO A 128 11.86 -43.76 -17.60
N PRO A 129 11.71 -44.35 -18.80
CA PRO A 129 10.78 -43.85 -19.80
C PRO A 129 9.41 -43.66 -19.14
N PRO A 130 8.72 -42.53 -19.41
CA PRO A 130 7.43 -42.27 -18.82
C PRO A 130 6.51 -43.47 -19.08
N PRO A 131 5.80 -43.97 -18.04
CA PRO A 131 4.89 -45.08 -18.24
C PRO A 131 3.90 -44.73 -19.37
N PRO A 132 3.46 -45.73 -20.17
CA PRO A 132 2.42 -45.49 -21.17
C PRO A 132 1.27 -44.77 -20.46
N GLY A 133 0.90 -43.60 -20.97
CA GLY A 133 -0.13 -42.77 -20.34
C GLY A 133 -1.39 -43.60 -20.13
N ASP A 134 -1.75 -43.82 -18.87
CA ASP A 134 -2.99 -44.51 -18.53
C ASP A 134 -4.15 -43.85 -19.29
N PRO A 135 -5.12 -44.63 -19.79
CA PRO A 135 -6.31 -44.06 -20.41
C PRO A 135 -6.92 -43.09 -19.40
N GLY A 136 -6.92 -41.80 -19.75
CA GLY A 136 -7.23 -40.73 -18.82
C GLY A 136 -8.46 -41.02 -17.98
N TYR A 137 -8.28 -41.06 -16.66
CA TYR A 137 -9.37 -41.25 -15.71
C TYR A 137 -10.26 -40.00 -15.74
N THR A 138 -11.49 -40.14 -16.22
CA THR A 138 -12.48 -39.07 -16.21
C THR A 138 -13.50 -39.38 -15.13
N ASN A 139 -13.41 -38.67 -14.00
CA ASN A 139 -14.44 -38.73 -12.98
C ASN A 139 -15.61 -37.81 -13.38
N VAL A 140 -16.81 -38.38 -13.49
CA VAL A 140 -18.06 -37.65 -13.81
C VAL A 140 -18.93 -37.42 -12.57
N ASP A 141 -18.49 -37.91 -11.41
CA ASP A 141 -19.19 -37.68 -10.16
C ASP A 141 -19.19 -36.18 -9.87
N PRO A 142 -20.37 -35.59 -9.57
CA PRO A 142 -20.43 -34.21 -9.16
C PRO A 142 -19.63 -34.05 -7.86
N ASP A 143 -18.70 -33.09 -7.84
CA ASP A 143 -17.94 -32.68 -6.65
C ASP A 143 -18.56 -31.40 -6.05
N PRO A 144 -19.67 -31.51 -5.28
CA PRO A 144 -20.31 -30.36 -4.69
C PRO A 144 -19.46 -29.80 -3.55
N LEU A 145 -19.32 -28.47 -3.50
CA LEU A 145 -18.68 -27.77 -2.40
C LEU A 145 -19.36 -28.12 -1.07
N LYS A 146 -18.64 -28.79 -0.17
CA LYS A 146 -19.14 -29.19 1.15
C LYS A 146 -19.50 -27.99 2.04
N SER A 147 -18.76 -26.89 1.93
CA SER A 147 -18.99 -25.67 2.68
C SER A 147 -18.35 -24.48 1.98
N GLN A 148 -19.03 -23.33 1.95
CA GLN A 148 -18.49 -22.06 1.48
C GLN A 148 -18.58 -21.04 2.63
N VAL A 149 -17.44 -20.48 3.02
CA VAL A 149 -17.36 -19.42 4.03
C VAL A 149 -16.85 -18.17 3.34
N GLU A 150 -17.67 -17.12 3.30
CA GLU A 150 -17.27 -15.81 2.78
C GLU A 150 -16.79 -14.93 3.95
N TYR A 151 -15.53 -14.49 3.88
CA TYR A 151 -14.94 -13.58 4.87
C TYR A 151 -14.64 -12.24 4.20
N ALA A 152 -15.32 -11.20 4.64
CA ALA A 152 -15.04 -9.84 4.20
C ALA A 152 -13.82 -9.31 4.97
N VAL A 153 -12.73 -9.06 4.24
CA VAL A 153 -11.54 -8.45 4.83
C VAL A 153 -11.87 -7.01 5.26
N PRO A 154 -11.66 -6.63 6.53
CA PRO A 154 -11.96 -5.29 7.02
C PRO A 154 -11.03 -4.25 6.39
N VAL A 155 -11.42 -2.96 6.44
CA VAL A 155 -10.65 -1.82 5.91
C VAL A 155 -9.20 -1.80 6.43
N TYR A 156 -9.03 -2.23 7.68
CA TYR A 156 -7.74 -2.34 8.37
C TYR A 156 -6.89 -3.57 7.97
N GLY A 157 -7.24 -4.29 6.89
CA GLY A 157 -6.50 -5.42 6.36
C GLY A 157 -6.54 -6.70 7.22
N MET A 158 -5.79 -7.72 6.78
CA MET A 158 -5.63 -8.99 7.51
C MET A 158 -4.60 -8.85 8.65
N LYS A 159 -4.67 -9.70 9.68
CA LYS A 159 -3.74 -9.68 10.82
C LYS A 159 -2.25 -9.76 10.41
N ILE A 160 -1.96 -10.46 9.32
CA ILE A 160 -0.63 -10.58 8.71
C ILE A 160 -0.06 -9.20 8.32
N ASP A 161 -0.93 -8.32 7.81
CA ASP A 161 -0.55 -6.98 7.39
C ASP A 161 -0.22 -6.08 8.61
N ARG A 162 -0.83 -6.36 9.78
CA ARG A 162 -0.60 -5.63 11.05
C ARG A 162 0.63 -6.14 11.81
N LYS A 163 0.82 -7.45 11.86
CA LYS A 163 2.00 -8.08 12.50
C LYS A 163 3.32 -7.74 11.81
N PHE A 164 3.28 -7.26 10.56
CA PHE A 164 4.48 -6.80 9.86
C PHE A 164 5.18 -5.64 10.58
N PHE A 165 4.42 -4.71 11.17
CA PHE A 165 4.99 -3.60 11.93
C PHE A 165 5.47 -4.04 13.32
N GLU A 166 4.70 -4.89 14.01
CA GLU A 166 5.09 -5.45 15.32
C GLU A 166 6.43 -6.21 15.22
N LYS A 167 6.60 -7.05 14.20
CA LYS A 167 7.87 -7.74 13.92
C LYS A 167 9.04 -6.79 13.71
N PHE A 168 8.79 -5.71 12.96
CA PHE A 168 9.80 -4.71 12.71
C PHE A 168 10.21 -4.04 14.03
N GLU A 169 9.25 -3.66 14.88
CA GLU A 169 9.55 -3.11 16.20
C GLU A 169 10.40 -4.09 17.03
N ASP A 170 10.05 -5.38 17.05
CA ASP A 170 10.79 -6.37 17.82
C ASP A 170 12.23 -6.57 17.32
N GLN A 171 12.45 -6.58 16.01
CA GLN A 171 13.79 -6.65 15.43
C GLN A 171 14.63 -5.38 15.70
N VAL A 172 14.00 -4.20 15.67
CA VAL A 172 14.65 -2.94 16.02
C VAL A 172 15.03 -2.93 17.51
N LYS A 173 14.13 -3.38 18.39
CA LYS A 173 14.39 -3.50 19.83
C LYS A 173 15.49 -4.51 20.15
N ALA A 174 15.56 -5.62 19.42
CA ALA A 174 16.60 -6.63 19.60
C ALA A 174 18.00 -6.17 19.13
N ALA A 175 18.06 -5.20 18.21
CA ALA A 175 19.31 -4.66 17.69
C ALA A 175 19.94 -3.63 18.65
N ALA A 176 20.76 -4.12 19.59
CA ALA A 176 21.45 -3.29 20.59
C ALA A 176 22.23 -2.11 19.97
N ALA A 177 22.85 -2.28 18.80
CA ALA A 177 23.57 -1.21 18.11
C ALA A 177 22.67 -0.04 17.67
N ILE A 178 21.43 -0.31 17.25
CA ILE A 178 20.47 0.76 16.88
C ILE A 178 20.02 1.49 18.14
N ARG A 179 19.76 0.75 19.22
CA ARG A 179 19.38 1.31 20.52
C ARG A 179 20.46 2.20 21.10
N ASP A 180 21.72 1.75 21.10
CA ASP A 180 22.85 2.51 21.63
C ASP A 180 23.07 3.83 20.86
N CYS A 181 22.94 3.82 19.53
CA CYS A 181 23.03 5.05 18.73
C CYS A 181 21.86 6.00 19.02
N TYR A 182 20.65 5.45 19.17
CA TYR A 182 19.46 6.22 19.47
C TYR A 182 19.51 6.88 20.86
N GLU A 183 19.91 6.13 21.90
CA GLU A 183 20.04 6.62 23.28
C GLU A 183 21.16 7.67 23.43
N ARG A 184 22.19 7.63 22.58
CA ARG A 184 23.24 8.65 22.51
C ARG A 184 22.79 9.95 21.82
N GLY A 185 21.57 9.99 21.29
CA GLY A 185 21.04 11.12 20.53
C GLY A 185 21.51 11.20 19.07
N ASP A 186 22.22 10.17 18.58
CA ASP A 186 22.63 10.08 17.18
C ASP A 186 21.53 9.43 16.33
N ILE A 187 20.47 10.21 16.11
CA ILE A 187 19.30 9.77 15.34
C ILE A 187 19.69 9.45 13.90
N GLN A 188 20.60 10.22 13.31
CA GLN A 188 21.03 10.03 11.93
C GLN A 188 21.84 8.74 11.76
N GLY A 189 22.78 8.48 12.66
CA GLY A 189 23.50 7.21 12.70
C GLY A 189 22.57 6.01 12.93
N ALA A 190 21.55 6.16 13.77
CA ALA A 190 20.54 5.11 13.98
C ALA A 190 19.71 4.83 12.73
N GLU A 191 19.34 5.85 11.95
CA GLU A 191 18.62 5.69 10.67
C GLU A 191 19.46 4.94 9.63
N GLU A 192 20.73 5.32 9.47
CA GLU A 192 21.65 4.67 8.53
C GLU A 192 21.90 3.21 8.92
N LEU A 193 22.12 2.95 10.21
CA LEU A 193 22.35 1.60 10.72
C LEU A 193 21.11 0.73 10.59
N LEU A 194 19.92 1.30 10.78
CA LEU A 194 18.65 0.60 10.55
C LEU A 194 18.48 0.22 9.07
N VAL A 195 18.78 1.13 8.14
CA VAL A 195 18.72 0.83 6.70
C VAL A 195 19.75 -0.25 6.33
N ALA A 196 20.98 -0.16 6.82
CA ALA A 196 22.01 -1.16 6.53
C ALA A 196 21.70 -2.55 7.15
N THR A 197 21.06 -2.57 8.32
CA THR A 197 20.88 -3.80 9.10
C THR A 197 19.55 -4.48 8.85
N LEU A 198 18.48 -3.75 8.56
CA LEU A 198 17.13 -4.33 8.46
C LEU A 198 16.50 -4.16 7.08
N PHE A 199 16.89 -3.14 6.29
CA PHE A 199 16.26 -2.92 4.99
C PHE A 199 16.87 -3.81 3.90
N ASN A 200 16.05 -4.19 2.93
CA ASN A 200 16.43 -4.96 1.73
C ASN A 200 17.14 -6.31 1.98
N LYS A 201 17.08 -6.85 3.21
CA LYS A 201 17.51 -8.21 3.48
C LYS A 201 16.48 -9.24 2.99
N PRO A 202 16.95 -10.41 2.50
CA PRO A 202 16.09 -11.41 1.86
C PRO A 202 15.11 -12.11 2.81
N GLU A 203 15.31 -12.01 4.13
CA GLU A 203 14.51 -12.70 5.14
C GLU A 203 13.11 -12.07 5.31
N ASP A 204 13.02 -10.72 5.37
CA ASP A 204 11.74 -10.02 5.62
C ASP A 204 11.43 -8.87 4.64
N PHE A 205 12.37 -8.44 3.79
CA PHE A 205 12.20 -7.34 2.83
C PHE A 205 11.52 -6.08 3.43
N PHE A 206 11.96 -5.63 4.60
CA PHE A 206 11.54 -4.35 5.15
C PHE A 206 11.94 -3.22 4.21
N ASN A 207 10.98 -2.36 3.89
CA ASN A 207 11.21 -1.12 3.19
C ASN A 207 10.29 -0.02 3.75
N LEU A 208 10.71 1.24 3.59
CA LEU A 208 9.99 2.38 4.15
C LEU A 208 8.55 2.49 3.63
N GLU A 209 8.33 2.17 2.35
CA GLU A 209 7.00 2.23 1.74
C GLU A 209 6.02 1.19 2.31
N LYS A 210 6.50 -0.02 2.60
CA LYS A 210 5.72 -1.10 3.21
C LYS A 210 5.42 -0.77 4.67
N LEU A 211 6.39 -0.23 5.40
CA LEU A 211 6.16 0.24 6.77
C LEU A 211 5.10 1.34 6.80
N ARG A 212 5.18 2.33 5.88
CA ARG A 212 4.15 3.36 5.72
C ARG A 212 2.76 2.77 5.41
N LYS A 213 2.69 1.81 4.48
CA LYS A 213 1.44 1.12 4.13
C LYS A 213 0.87 0.29 5.28
N ALA A 214 1.72 -0.36 6.07
CA ALA A 214 1.30 -1.17 7.21
C ALA A 214 0.70 -0.32 8.33
N VAL A 215 1.22 0.89 8.52
CA VAL A 215 0.78 1.81 9.58
C VAL A 215 -0.51 2.55 9.22
N GLN A 216 -0.88 2.64 7.93
CA GLN A 216 -2.15 3.23 7.45
C GLN A 216 -2.44 4.64 7.99
N VAL A 217 -1.43 5.50 8.09
CA VAL A 217 -1.62 6.91 8.49
C VAL A 217 -1.72 7.78 7.24
N ASP A 218 -2.62 8.78 7.28
CA ASP A 218 -2.89 9.75 6.20
C ASP A 218 -1.77 10.79 5.99
N ARG A 219 -0.50 10.42 6.23
CA ARG A 219 0.69 11.27 6.03
C ARG A 219 1.95 10.44 5.84
N ARG A 220 3.03 11.07 5.37
CA ARG A 220 4.33 10.41 5.24
C ARG A 220 5.04 10.33 6.58
N ILE A 221 5.23 9.11 7.06
CA ILE A 221 5.99 8.82 8.28
C ILE A 221 7.49 8.76 7.96
N THR A 222 8.29 9.34 8.86
CA THR A 222 9.76 9.37 8.80
C THR A 222 10.40 8.21 9.56
N LEU A 223 11.67 7.88 9.24
CA LEU A 223 12.41 6.84 9.96
C LEU A 223 12.60 7.21 11.44
N ARG A 224 12.90 8.47 11.75
CA ARG A 224 12.91 9.00 13.11
C ARG A 224 11.65 8.67 13.92
N GLU A 225 10.47 8.90 13.37
CA GLU A 225 9.21 8.59 14.08
C GLU A 225 8.99 7.09 14.23
N ILE A 226 9.41 6.30 13.24
CA ILE A 226 9.37 4.84 13.30
C ILE A 226 10.28 4.33 14.42
N LEU A 227 11.49 4.88 14.56
CA LEU A 227 12.41 4.58 15.64
C LEU A 227 11.84 5.01 17.00
N ALA A 228 11.28 6.23 17.08
CA ALA A 228 10.66 6.74 18.31
C ALA A 228 9.50 5.85 18.77
N LYS A 229 8.68 5.35 17.84
CA LYS A 229 7.64 4.37 18.17
C LYS A 229 8.23 3.03 18.60
N ALA A 230 9.23 2.53 17.87
CA ALA A 230 9.88 1.26 18.19
C ALA A 230 10.56 1.29 19.56
N PHE A 231 11.11 2.42 20.00
CA PHE A 231 11.73 2.55 21.33
C PHE A 231 10.77 2.99 22.45
N GLY A 232 9.50 3.27 22.12
CA GLY A 232 8.46 3.59 23.10
C GLY A 232 8.36 5.07 23.49
N ASP A 233 9.00 5.98 22.75
CA ASP A 233 8.83 7.43 22.94
C ASP A 233 7.46 7.91 22.44
N ILE A 234 6.84 7.15 21.53
CA ILE A 234 5.54 7.47 20.93
C ILE A 234 4.68 6.20 20.87
N ASP A 235 3.52 6.20 21.52
CA ASP A 235 2.58 5.07 21.48
C ASP A 235 1.90 4.90 20.11
N ARG A 236 1.58 6.03 19.45
CA ARG A 236 0.87 6.06 18.17
C ARG A 236 1.37 7.17 17.26
N PHE A 237 1.39 6.90 15.96
CA PHE A 237 1.66 7.95 14.97
C PHE A 237 0.50 8.94 14.93
N LYS A 238 0.82 10.22 15.13
CA LYS A 238 -0.16 11.30 15.01
C LYS A 238 -0.74 11.37 13.60
N SER A 239 -2.03 11.67 13.50
CA SER A 239 -2.69 11.87 12.21
C SER A 239 -2.21 13.16 11.54
N LYS A 240 -2.59 13.36 10.27
CA LYS A 240 -2.30 14.60 9.55
C LYS A 240 -2.89 15.82 10.26
N ASP A 241 -4.12 15.71 10.75
CA ASP A 241 -4.82 16.80 11.43
C ASP A 241 -4.22 17.08 12.82
N GLU A 242 -3.88 16.05 13.59
CA GLU A 242 -3.23 16.22 14.90
C GLU A 242 -1.88 16.93 14.78
N LEU A 243 -1.09 16.59 13.76
CA LEU A 243 0.22 17.23 13.53
C LEU A 243 0.07 18.68 13.05
N LEU A 244 -0.98 18.98 12.27
CA LEU A 244 -1.32 20.35 11.90
C LEU A 244 -1.73 21.18 13.13
N ASP A 245 -2.53 20.62 14.03
CA ASP A 245 -2.96 21.30 15.25
C ASP A 245 -1.77 21.55 16.19
N ASP A 246 -0.81 20.62 16.29
CA ASP A 246 0.43 20.82 17.06
C ASP A 246 1.29 21.95 16.49
N GLU A 247 1.50 21.99 15.17
CA GLU A 247 2.25 23.07 14.52
C GLU A 247 1.53 24.41 14.62
N LEU A 248 0.20 24.41 14.53
CA LEU A 248 -0.60 25.60 14.76
C LEU A 248 -0.50 26.08 16.22
N ALA A 249 -0.46 25.17 17.20
CA ALA A 249 -0.28 25.54 18.60
C ALA A 249 1.08 26.21 18.85
N LYS A 250 2.15 25.71 18.22
CA LYS A 250 3.47 26.37 18.25
C LYS A 250 3.42 27.76 17.63
N PHE A 251 2.79 27.89 16.47
CA PHE A 251 2.59 29.19 15.81
C PHE A 251 1.86 30.19 16.72
N VAL A 252 0.74 29.75 17.33
CA VAL A 252 -0.05 30.57 18.26
C VAL A 252 0.77 30.97 19.49
N SER A 253 1.62 30.09 20.01
CA SER A 253 2.50 30.37 21.15
C SER A 253 3.60 31.38 20.83
N ILE A 254 4.00 31.53 19.56
CA ILE A 254 5.04 32.48 19.16
C ILE A 254 4.40 33.84 18.87
N HIS A 255 3.38 33.86 18.00
CA HIS A 255 2.84 35.10 17.44
C HIS A 255 1.62 35.65 18.16
N HIS A 256 0.98 34.88 19.06
CA HIS A 256 -0.18 35.29 19.87
C HIS A 256 -1.28 36.02 19.06
N PRO A 257 -1.88 35.38 18.05
CA PRO A 257 -2.89 36.02 17.20
C PRO A 257 -4.20 36.35 17.92
N ASP A 258 -4.91 37.36 17.42
CA ASP A 258 -6.20 37.81 17.95
C ASP A 258 -7.26 36.69 17.90
N ALA A 259 -7.94 36.45 19.02
CA ALA A 259 -9.03 35.46 19.14
C ALA A 259 -10.08 35.48 18.00
N PRO A 260 -10.59 36.64 17.53
CA PRO A 260 -11.57 36.67 16.44
C PRO A 260 -11.01 36.21 15.08
N ARG A 261 -9.70 36.28 14.87
CA ARG A 261 -9.05 35.91 13.60
C ARG A 261 -8.55 34.46 13.59
N MET A 262 -8.50 33.82 14.75
CA MET A 262 -8.02 32.44 14.92
C MET A 262 -8.70 31.41 14.00
N PRO A 263 -10.03 31.44 13.77
CA PRO A 263 -10.67 30.48 12.85
C PRO A 263 -10.16 30.61 11.41
N VAL A 264 -10.00 31.85 10.95
CA VAL A 264 -9.52 32.16 9.60
C VAL A 264 -8.05 31.79 9.45
N ILE A 265 -7.23 32.08 10.46
CA ILE A 265 -5.82 31.69 10.52
C ILE A 265 -5.68 30.16 10.49
N ARG A 266 -6.48 29.43 11.28
CA ARG A 266 -6.49 27.96 11.28
C ARG A 266 -6.82 27.39 9.90
N GLN A 267 -7.87 27.91 9.26
CA GLN A 267 -8.29 27.45 7.93
C GLN A 267 -7.22 27.73 6.88
N PHE A 268 -6.63 28.93 6.91
CA PHE A 268 -5.55 29.32 6.00
C PHE A 268 -4.30 28.48 6.23
N PHE A 269 -3.88 28.29 7.48
CA PHE A 269 -2.72 27.47 7.85
C PHE A 269 -2.90 26.04 7.32
N LYS A 270 -4.05 25.40 7.61
CA LYS A 270 -4.36 24.05 7.12
C LYS A 270 -4.32 23.97 5.59
N ALA A 271 -4.93 24.93 4.90
CA ALA A 271 -4.95 24.93 3.44
C ALA A 271 -3.57 25.20 2.82
N TYR A 272 -2.78 26.12 3.39
CA TYR A 272 -1.43 26.44 2.92
C TYR A 272 -0.43 25.29 3.12
N VAL A 273 -0.53 24.54 4.21
CA VAL A 273 0.31 23.35 4.44
C VAL A 273 -0.11 22.17 3.56
N THR A 274 -1.42 21.96 3.37
CA THR A 274 -1.93 20.74 2.72
C THR A 274 -2.10 20.83 1.20
N ASP A 275 -2.24 22.03 0.65
CA ASP A 275 -2.56 22.25 -0.76
C ASP A 275 -1.44 23.03 -1.47
N GLY A 276 -0.71 22.33 -2.35
CA GLY A 276 0.35 22.94 -3.14
C GLY A 276 -0.15 24.00 -4.12
N GLY A 277 -1.41 23.90 -4.57
CA GLY A 277 -2.03 24.89 -5.45
C GLY A 277 -2.29 26.20 -4.71
N VAL A 278 -2.85 26.12 -3.49
CA VAL A 278 -3.01 27.30 -2.62
C VAL A 278 -1.67 27.95 -2.35
N ARG A 279 -0.64 27.16 -2.02
CA ARG A 279 0.71 27.66 -1.76
C ARG A 279 1.28 28.42 -2.96
N ALA A 280 1.21 27.81 -4.16
CA ALA A 280 1.70 28.42 -5.38
C ALA A 280 1.01 29.76 -5.68
N ILE A 281 -0.31 29.86 -5.48
CA ILE A 281 -1.06 31.09 -5.73
C ILE A 281 -0.69 32.18 -4.71
N VAL A 282 -0.54 31.81 -3.44
CA VAL A 282 -0.15 32.75 -2.38
C VAL A 282 1.27 33.26 -2.61
N ASP A 283 2.21 32.38 -2.97
CA ASP A 283 3.59 32.74 -3.24
C ASP A 283 3.76 33.56 -4.55
N SER A 284 2.89 33.35 -5.56
CA SER A 284 2.90 34.12 -6.81
C SER A 284 2.09 35.43 -6.74
N HIS A 285 1.42 35.71 -5.62
CA HIS A 285 0.48 36.82 -5.44
C HIS A 285 -0.69 36.85 -6.44
N GLU A 286 -1.02 35.73 -7.10
CA GLU A 286 -2.08 35.63 -8.12
C GLU A 286 -3.46 35.34 -7.50
N PHE A 287 -3.91 36.16 -6.54
CA PHE A 287 -5.10 35.92 -5.72
C PHE A 287 -6.41 35.74 -6.51
N SER A 288 -6.47 36.22 -7.75
CA SER A 288 -7.60 36.02 -8.66
C SER A 288 -7.92 34.54 -8.91
N ARG A 289 -6.91 33.65 -8.83
CA ARG A 289 -7.07 32.20 -9.02
C ARG A 289 -7.68 31.48 -7.82
N LEU A 290 -7.82 32.15 -6.67
CA LEU A 290 -8.47 31.59 -5.48
C LEU A 290 -10.00 31.70 -5.54
N ALA A 291 -10.56 32.44 -6.52
CA ALA A 291 -12.00 32.54 -6.72
C ALA A 291 -12.67 31.19 -7.04
N ASP A 292 -11.95 30.29 -7.70
CA ASP A 292 -12.43 28.96 -8.09
C ASP A 292 -12.03 27.85 -7.09
N ASN A 293 -11.38 28.20 -5.97
CA ASN A 293 -10.86 27.21 -5.02
C ASN A 293 -11.88 26.87 -3.93
N ALA A 294 -12.14 25.57 -3.73
CA ALA A 294 -13.12 25.08 -2.76
C ALA A 294 -12.70 25.22 -1.28
N LYS A 295 -11.42 25.52 -0.98
CA LYS A 295 -10.88 25.47 0.41
C LYS A 295 -10.70 26.83 1.09
N ILE A 296 -10.45 27.89 0.33
CA ILE A 296 -10.25 29.26 0.85
C ILE A 296 -10.96 30.23 -0.09
N SER A 297 -11.76 31.14 0.47
CA SER A 297 -12.38 32.22 -0.29
C SER A 297 -11.51 33.47 -0.35
N LEU A 298 -11.77 34.32 -1.36
CA LEU A 298 -11.11 35.61 -1.51
C LEU A 298 -11.38 36.55 -0.32
N ALA A 299 -12.52 36.38 0.38
CA ALA A 299 -12.88 37.13 1.57
C ALA A 299 -12.03 36.74 2.79
N ASP A 300 -11.73 35.45 2.96
CA ASP A 300 -10.87 34.94 4.04
C ASP A 300 -9.45 35.52 3.93
N ILE A 301 -8.95 35.61 2.69
CA ILE A 301 -7.64 36.18 2.36
C ILE A 301 -7.60 37.68 2.68
N GLN A 302 -8.67 38.42 2.42
CA GLN A 302 -8.73 39.83 2.79
C GLN A 302 -8.80 40.01 4.32
N GLN A 303 -9.49 39.14 5.04
CA GLN A 303 -9.56 39.18 6.51
C GLN A 303 -8.24 38.89 7.22
N LEU A 304 -7.38 38.06 6.61
CA LEU A 304 -6.06 37.74 7.18
C LEU A 304 -5.08 38.92 7.17
N GLY A 305 -5.21 39.87 6.24
CA GLY A 305 -4.37 41.06 6.19
C GLY A 305 -2.86 40.74 6.29
N PRO A 306 -2.12 41.21 7.32
CA PRO A 306 -0.70 40.94 7.50
C PRO A 306 -0.38 39.51 7.96
N TRP A 307 -1.36 38.79 8.55
CA TRP A 307 -1.15 37.43 9.04
C TRP A 307 -0.86 36.43 7.92
N ARG A 308 -1.17 36.77 6.66
CA ARG A 308 -0.86 35.93 5.49
C ARG A 308 0.63 35.73 5.33
N GLU A 309 1.39 36.82 5.39
CA GLU A 309 2.84 36.82 5.22
C GLU A 309 3.48 36.09 6.40
N ILE A 310 3.06 36.43 7.63
CA ILE A 310 3.56 35.80 8.87
C ILE A 310 3.34 34.29 8.88
N VAL A 311 2.14 33.82 8.49
CA VAL A 311 1.85 32.38 8.40
C VAL A 311 2.67 31.73 7.29
N SER A 312 2.80 32.38 6.13
CA SER A 312 3.55 31.83 5.00
C SER A 312 5.06 31.71 5.29
N GLU A 313 5.65 32.70 5.96
CA GLU A 313 7.04 32.69 6.40
C GLU A 313 7.27 31.62 7.46
N TYR A 314 6.42 31.57 8.49
CA TYR A 314 6.51 30.53 9.52
C TYR A 314 6.46 29.11 8.93
N VAL A 315 5.54 28.87 7.98
CA VAL A 315 5.43 27.55 7.33
C VAL A 315 6.69 27.23 6.51
N LYS A 316 7.28 28.22 5.82
CA LYS A 316 8.53 28.02 5.06
C LYS A 316 9.73 27.72 5.95
N ASP A 317 9.80 28.36 7.11
CA ASP A 317 10.96 28.27 8.00
C ASP A 317 10.90 27.05 8.93
N TYR A 318 9.71 26.69 9.43
CA TYR A 318 9.57 25.72 10.53
C TYR A 318 8.83 24.44 10.15
N VAL A 319 8.02 24.44 9.07
CA VAL A 319 7.14 23.30 8.75
C VAL A 319 7.69 22.47 7.60
N SER A 320 8.01 21.21 7.89
CA SER A 320 8.43 20.24 6.87
C SER A 320 7.25 19.77 6.00
N LEU A 321 7.01 20.49 4.90
CA LEU A 321 5.89 20.26 3.97
C LEU A 321 5.85 18.83 3.39
N ASN A 322 7.01 18.18 3.27
CA ASN A 322 7.14 16.80 2.78
C ASN A 322 6.41 15.77 3.65
N VAL A 323 6.19 16.06 4.94
CA VAL A 323 5.49 15.16 5.87
C VAL A 323 3.98 15.11 5.56
N PHE A 324 3.43 16.20 5.01
CA PHE A 324 2.00 16.35 4.72
C PHE A 324 1.60 15.98 3.29
N ALA A 325 2.58 15.72 2.44
CA ALA A 325 2.37 15.21 1.09
C ALA A 325 1.91 13.76 1.15
N VAL A 326 0.82 13.43 0.46
CA VAL A 326 0.35 12.04 0.28
C VAL A 326 1.07 11.47 -0.93
#